data_AF-A0A6B3G257-F1
#
_entry.id   AF-A0A6B3G257-F1
#
_cell.length_a   1.000
_cell.length_b   1.000
_cell.length_c   1.000
_cell.angle_alpha   90.00
_cell.angle_beta   90.00
_cell.angle_gamma   90.00
#
_symmetry.space_group_name_H-M   'P 1'
#
loop_
_entity.id
_entity.type
_entity.pdbx_description
1 polymer ?
#
loop_
_entity_poly.entity_id
_entity_poly.type
_entity_poly.pdbx_seq_one_letter_code
_entity_poly.pdbx_strand_id
1 'polypeptide(L)'
;HGDRITVSHGPQEAELLSYVYRPEAAWEAPKPYLHPLRTLSGAAVTDYRPNDHRWHKGLQLTASHLSGQNLWGGNTYVHGQGYVALPERIGSMAHTAFDEVSVRPDRAVIAERLTWHPYDGELWADEERRIEVADADTGSGSWSLTWTSSVTNRREEPLGFGSPTTHGRPAAGYTGLFWR
;
A
#
# COMPACT_ATOMS: atom_id res chain seq x y z
N HIS A 1 -0.28 17.12 -11.73
CA HIS A 1 0.19 15.72 -11.83
C HIS A 1 1.56 15.62 -11.19
N GLY A 2 1.75 14.74 -10.23
CA GLY A 2 3.04 14.37 -9.66
C GLY A 2 3.14 12.84 -9.59
N ASP A 3 4.26 12.30 -9.10
CA ASP A 3 4.46 10.87 -8.89
C ASP A 3 4.45 10.47 -7.40
N ARG A 4 4.75 11.43 -6.52
CA ARG A 4 4.82 11.24 -5.06
C ARG A 4 4.56 12.53 -4.28
N ILE A 5 4.32 12.39 -2.97
CA ILE A 5 4.34 13.46 -1.97
C ILE A 5 5.42 13.10 -0.93
N THR A 6 6.27 14.05 -0.56
CA THR A 6 7.30 13.85 0.47
C THR A 6 6.96 14.68 1.71
N VAL A 7 7.14 14.08 2.89
CA VAL A 7 6.99 14.76 4.18
C VAL A 7 8.37 14.82 4.85
N SER A 8 8.77 16.02 5.25
CA SER A 8 10.05 16.30 5.90
C SER A 8 9.88 17.01 7.24
N HIS A 9 10.88 16.93 8.11
CA HIS A 9 10.86 17.51 9.45
C HIS A 9 12.13 18.34 9.75
N GLY A 10 11.93 19.46 10.46
CA GLY A 10 12.99 20.31 10.98
C GLY A 10 13.63 21.25 9.95
N PRO A 11 14.56 22.12 10.40
CA PRO A 11 15.17 23.17 9.56
C PRO A 11 16.09 22.63 8.46
N GLN A 12 16.50 21.36 8.57
CA GLN A 12 17.31 20.66 7.58
C GLN A 12 16.45 19.83 6.60
N GLU A 13 15.13 19.94 6.70
CA GLU A 13 14.15 19.23 5.86
C GLU A 13 14.41 17.71 5.78
N ALA A 14 14.72 17.08 6.92
CA ALA A 14 14.97 15.64 6.97
C ALA A 14 13.73 14.87 6.52
N GLU A 15 13.83 14.15 5.41
CA GLU A 15 12.73 13.35 4.86
C GLU A 15 12.30 12.27 5.87
N LEU A 16 11.02 12.28 6.24
CA LEU A 16 10.39 11.25 7.05
C LEU A 16 9.77 10.16 6.18
N LEU A 17 9.08 10.56 5.12
CA LEU A 17 8.48 9.62 4.18
C LEU A 17 8.28 10.19 2.77
N SER A 18 8.18 9.28 1.81
CA SER A 18 7.63 9.55 0.48
C SER A 18 6.44 8.64 0.20
N TYR A 19 5.29 9.24 -0.12
CA TYR A 19 4.09 8.57 -0.56
C TYR A 19 3.99 8.56 -2.09
N VAL A 20 4.22 7.41 -2.71
CA VAL A 20 4.23 7.24 -4.16
C VAL A 20 2.86 6.75 -4.60
N TYR A 21 2.22 7.47 -5.52
CA TYR A 21 0.86 7.16 -6.00
C TYR A 21 0.80 6.93 -7.52
N ARG A 22 1.92 7.13 -8.23
CA ARG A 22 2.01 6.79 -9.66
C ARG A 22 2.00 5.26 -9.84
N PRO A 23 1.17 4.74 -10.75
CA PRO A 23 1.20 3.31 -11.11
C PRO A 23 2.57 2.87 -11.62
N GLU A 24 3.00 1.67 -11.23
CA GLU A 24 4.23 1.02 -11.67
C GLU A 24 3.94 -0.21 -12.57
N ALA A 25 4.82 -1.22 -12.56
CA ALA A 25 4.72 -2.41 -13.40
C ALA A 25 3.45 -3.23 -13.10
N ALA A 26 2.74 -3.61 -14.16
CA ALA A 26 1.49 -4.39 -14.07
C ALA A 26 1.65 -5.68 -13.26
N TRP A 27 2.75 -6.42 -13.44
CA TRP A 27 3.03 -7.66 -12.72
C TRP A 27 3.11 -7.49 -11.19
N GLU A 28 3.32 -6.27 -10.70
CA GLU A 28 3.47 -5.99 -9.27
C GLU A 28 2.19 -5.45 -8.63
N ALA A 29 1.06 -5.57 -9.35
CA ALA A 29 -0.23 -5.02 -8.98
C ALA A 29 -0.11 -3.54 -8.59
N PRO A 30 -0.03 -2.61 -9.57
CA PRO A 30 0.19 -1.19 -9.33
C PRO A 30 -0.72 -0.66 -8.23
N LYS A 31 -0.12 -0.05 -7.20
CA LYS A 31 -0.82 0.50 -6.03
C LYS A 31 0.08 1.52 -5.31
N PRO A 32 -0.48 2.52 -4.61
CA PRO A 32 0.34 3.44 -3.84
C PRO A 32 1.00 2.80 -2.62
N TYR A 33 2.15 3.35 -2.22
CA TYR A 33 2.95 2.88 -1.09
C TYR A 33 3.76 4.02 -0.46
N LEU A 34 4.22 3.80 0.78
CA LEU A 34 5.17 4.66 1.48
C LEU A 34 6.57 4.07 1.40
N HIS A 35 7.50 4.75 0.73
CA HIS A 35 8.93 4.43 0.76
C HIS A 35 9.78 5.61 0.23
N PRO A 36 10.90 5.97 0.89
CA PRO A 36 11.34 5.44 2.17
C PRO A 36 10.42 5.88 3.32
N LEU A 37 10.45 5.15 4.42
CA LEU A 37 9.96 5.59 5.73
C LEU A 37 11.18 5.67 6.66
N ARG A 38 11.36 6.78 7.38
CA ARG A 38 12.57 7.05 8.16
C ARG A 38 12.29 7.47 9.59
N THR A 39 13.20 7.13 10.50
CA THR A 39 13.26 7.73 11.84
C THR A 39 13.65 9.21 11.76
N LEU A 40 13.53 9.97 12.87
CA LEU A 40 14.03 11.36 12.92
C LEU A 40 15.54 11.47 12.70
N SER A 41 16.30 10.41 12.99
CA SER A 41 17.75 10.33 12.71
C SER A 41 18.07 9.99 11.25
N GLY A 42 17.05 9.78 10.41
CA GLY A 42 17.21 9.46 8.99
C GLY A 42 17.38 7.97 8.67
N ALA A 43 17.34 7.07 9.66
CA ALA A 43 17.45 5.63 9.40
C ALA A 43 16.19 5.13 8.68
N ALA A 44 16.37 4.46 7.53
CA ALA A 44 15.25 3.84 6.82
C ALA A 44 14.74 2.62 7.60
N VAL A 45 13.43 2.54 7.77
CA VAL A 45 12.75 1.43 8.45
C VAL A 45 11.91 0.57 7.50
N THR A 46 12.04 0.81 6.21
CA THR A 46 11.36 0.06 5.13
C THR A 46 12.34 -0.37 4.05
N ASP A 47 12.08 -1.51 3.42
CA ASP A 47 12.78 -2.01 2.23
C ASP A 47 11.91 -1.85 0.96
N TYR A 48 12.50 -1.96 -0.23
CA TYR A 48 11.85 -1.67 -1.51
C TYR A 48 12.30 -2.60 -2.63
N ARG A 49 11.32 -3.28 -3.23
CA ARG A 49 11.47 -4.19 -4.38
C ARG A 49 12.66 -5.15 -4.24
N PRO A 50 12.75 -5.96 -3.18
CA PRO A 50 13.78 -6.98 -3.09
C PRO A 50 13.72 -7.91 -4.31
N ASN A 51 14.87 -8.44 -4.73
CA ASN A 51 15.01 -9.15 -6.01
C ASN A 51 14.08 -10.39 -6.14
N ASP A 52 13.76 -11.04 -5.03
CA ASP A 52 12.90 -12.22 -4.95
C ASP A 52 11.40 -11.87 -4.86
N HIS A 53 11.06 -10.65 -4.44
CA HIS A 53 9.69 -10.18 -4.24
C HIS A 53 9.53 -8.71 -4.66
N ARG A 54 9.71 -8.43 -5.95
CA ARG A 54 9.72 -7.06 -6.51
C ARG A 54 8.45 -6.25 -6.26
N TRP A 55 7.34 -6.88 -5.89
CA TRP A 55 6.07 -6.22 -5.55
C TRP A 55 5.95 -5.82 -4.06
N HIS A 56 6.97 -6.09 -3.23
CA HIS A 56 7.04 -5.63 -1.85
C HIS A 56 7.65 -4.23 -1.80
N LYS A 57 6.88 -3.23 -1.36
CA LYS A 57 7.29 -1.83 -1.39
C LYS A 57 6.88 -1.14 -0.11
N GLY A 58 7.87 -0.90 0.76
CA GLY A 58 7.72 -0.26 2.06
C GLY A 58 6.43 -0.59 2.79
N LEU A 59 5.63 0.43 3.11
CA LEU A 59 4.31 0.26 3.73
C LEU A 59 3.20 0.45 2.69
N GLN A 60 2.37 -0.58 2.51
CA GLN A 60 1.29 -0.60 1.51
C GLN A 60 0.08 -1.42 1.97
N LEU A 61 -1.13 -1.01 1.62
CA LEU A 61 -2.33 -1.86 1.71
C LEU A 61 -2.42 -2.74 0.46
N THR A 62 -2.68 -4.03 0.65
CA THR A 62 -2.59 -5.02 -0.43
C THR A 62 -3.48 -6.23 -0.16
N ALA A 63 -3.83 -7.01 -1.18
CA ALA A 63 -4.62 -8.22 -1.03
C ALA A 63 -4.08 -9.35 -1.93
N SER A 64 -3.55 -10.41 -1.31
CA SER A 64 -3.02 -11.57 -2.06
C SER A 64 -4.11 -12.45 -2.66
N HIS A 65 -5.30 -12.42 -2.06
CA HIS A 65 -6.54 -12.97 -2.59
C HIS A 65 -7.69 -12.01 -2.32
N LEU A 66 -8.29 -11.49 -3.39
CA LEU A 66 -9.48 -10.64 -3.36
C LEU A 66 -10.48 -11.20 -4.37
N SER A 67 -11.54 -11.88 -3.93
CA SER A 67 -12.50 -12.57 -4.81
C SER A 67 -11.84 -13.37 -5.95
N GLY A 68 -10.72 -14.05 -5.66
CA GLY A 68 -9.95 -14.85 -6.63
C GLY A 68 -8.85 -14.09 -7.40
N GLN A 69 -8.80 -12.77 -7.30
CA GLN A 69 -7.79 -11.90 -7.90
C GLN A 69 -6.63 -11.63 -6.94
N ASN A 70 -5.53 -11.13 -7.48
CA ASN A 70 -4.28 -10.85 -6.79
C ASN A 70 -3.93 -9.36 -6.95
N LEU A 71 -4.21 -8.56 -5.91
CA LEU A 71 -3.79 -7.17 -5.81
C LEU A 71 -2.48 -7.03 -5.01
N TRP A 72 -1.81 -8.14 -4.73
CA TRP A 72 -0.48 -8.20 -4.13
C TRP A 72 0.63 -8.08 -5.17
N GLY A 73 0.43 -8.69 -6.33
CA GLY A 73 1.43 -8.79 -7.40
C GLY A 73 2.21 -10.09 -7.32
N GLY A 74 2.98 -10.38 -8.36
CA GLY A 74 3.78 -11.60 -8.43
C GLY A 74 2.94 -12.86 -8.58
N ASN A 75 3.53 -13.99 -8.19
CA ASN A 75 2.87 -15.29 -8.33
C ASN A 75 1.64 -15.40 -7.42
N THR A 76 0.59 -16.02 -7.95
CA THR A 76 -0.63 -16.36 -7.20
C THR A 76 -0.48 -17.74 -6.59
N TYR A 77 -0.85 -17.89 -5.31
CA TYR A 77 -0.94 -19.20 -4.70
C TYR A 77 -2.21 -19.92 -5.14
N VAL A 78 -2.04 -21.15 -5.63
CA VAL A 78 -3.10 -22.08 -5.99
C VAL A 78 -2.92 -23.35 -5.15
N HIS A 79 -3.97 -23.72 -4.42
CA HIS A 79 -3.93 -24.91 -3.57
C HIS A 79 -3.60 -26.17 -4.39
N GLY A 80 -2.70 -27.00 -3.88
CA GLY A 80 -2.19 -28.19 -4.58
C GLY A 80 -1.15 -27.93 -5.67
N GLN A 81 -0.97 -26.69 -6.14
CA GLN A 81 0.02 -26.35 -7.18
C GLN A 81 1.13 -25.42 -6.68
N GLY A 82 0.91 -24.71 -5.57
CA GLY A 82 1.88 -23.74 -5.04
C GLY A 82 1.76 -22.38 -5.70
N TYR A 83 2.87 -21.65 -5.78
CA TYR A 83 2.92 -20.32 -6.40
C TYR A 83 3.15 -20.45 -7.90
N VAL A 84 2.19 -19.99 -8.69
CA VAL A 84 2.23 -20.03 -10.16
C VAL A 84 2.06 -18.63 -10.75
N ALA A 85 2.66 -18.41 -11.92
CA ALA A 85 2.55 -17.13 -12.61
C ALA A 85 1.20 -17.06 -13.35
N LEU A 86 0.27 -16.25 -12.83
CA LEU A 86 -1.07 -16.03 -13.39
C LEU A 86 -1.28 -14.52 -13.65
N PRO A 87 -0.65 -13.95 -14.69
CA PRO A 87 -0.76 -12.52 -15.01
C PRO A 87 -2.21 -12.06 -15.18
N GLU A 88 -3.11 -12.93 -15.64
CA GLU A 88 -4.55 -12.72 -15.80
C GLU A 88 -5.34 -12.64 -14.47
N ARG A 89 -4.65 -12.72 -13.33
CA ARG A 89 -5.23 -12.48 -12.00
C ARG A 89 -4.70 -11.22 -11.33
N ILE A 90 -3.77 -10.51 -11.98
CA ILE A 90 -3.11 -9.36 -11.35
C ILE A 90 -3.97 -8.11 -11.52
N GLY A 91 -4.53 -7.64 -10.41
CA GLY A 91 -5.31 -6.40 -10.34
C GLY A 91 -4.46 -5.18 -10.00
N SER A 92 -5.12 -4.08 -9.63
CA SER A 92 -4.46 -2.83 -9.23
C SER A 92 -5.31 -2.01 -8.23
N MET A 93 -4.66 -1.04 -7.60
CA MET A 93 -5.31 0.05 -6.85
C MET A 93 -4.83 1.38 -7.44
N ALA A 94 -5.73 2.17 -8.02
CA ALA A 94 -5.37 3.38 -8.75
C ALA A 94 -5.73 4.64 -7.97
N HIS A 95 -4.78 5.55 -7.80
CA HIS A 95 -5.05 6.89 -7.28
C HIS A 95 -6.00 7.62 -8.25
N THR A 96 -7.03 8.27 -7.71
CA THR A 96 -7.99 9.05 -8.51
C THR A 96 -7.95 10.53 -8.20
N ALA A 97 -7.86 10.92 -6.92
CA ALA A 97 -7.79 12.31 -6.50
C ALA A 97 -7.27 12.43 -5.05
N PHE A 98 -6.71 13.59 -4.72
CA PHE A 98 -6.50 13.99 -3.32
C PHE A 98 -7.71 14.78 -2.80
N ASP A 99 -8.13 14.46 -1.59
CA ASP A 99 -9.14 15.22 -0.85
C ASP A 99 -8.47 16.21 0.10
N GLU A 100 -7.27 15.88 0.63
CA GLU A 100 -6.46 16.77 1.46
C GLU A 100 -4.96 16.51 1.25
N VAL A 101 -4.17 17.55 1.04
CA VAL A 101 -2.72 17.52 1.22
C VAL A 101 -2.34 18.77 2.00
N SER A 102 -2.05 18.62 3.29
CA SER A 102 -1.90 19.76 4.19
C SER A 102 -0.80 19.55 5.23
N VAL A 103 -0.26 20.67 5.71
CA VAL A 103 0.70 20.71 6.82
C VAL A 103 0.22 21.75 7.82
N ARG A 104 0.28 21.38 9.10
CA ARG A 104 0.09 22.24 10.28
C ARG A 104 1.33 22.09 11.17
N PRO A 105 1.56 22.97 12.17
CA PRO A 105 2.78 22.95 12.98
C PRO A 105 3.11 21.60 13.63
N ASP A 106 2.09 20.81 13.96
CA ASP A 106 2.17 19.54 14.68
C ASP A 106 1.83 18.31 13.83
N ARG A 107 1.37 18.49 12.59
CA ARG A 107 0.88 17.39 11.75
C ARG A 107 0.95 17.64 10.25
N ALA A 108 1.24 16.59 9.48
CA ALA A 108 1.06 16.55 8.04
C ALA A 108 0.04 15.48 7.66
N VAL A 109 -0.76 15.75 6.64
CA VAL A 109 -1.88 14.91 6.20
C VAL A 109 -1.84 14.72 4.69
N ILE A 110 -2.03 13.47 4.27
CA ILE A 110 -2.33 13.08 2.89
C ILE A 110 -3.63 12.27 2.93
N ALA A 111 -4.70 12.81 2.34
CA ALA A 111 -5.97 12.11 2.17
C ALA A 111 -6.33 12.03 0.68
N GLU A 112 -6.73 10.83 0.23
CA GLU A 112 -6.99 10.56 -1.18
C GLU A 112 -8.13 9.56 -1.39
N ARG A 113 -8.55 9.47 -2.65
CA ARG A 113 -9.47 8.46 -3.16
C ARG A 113 -8.78 7.52 -4.13
N LEU A 114 -9.06 6.24 -3.99
CA LEU A 114 -8.48 5.13 -4.74
C LEU A 114 -9.60 4.26 -5.32
N THR A 115 -9.34 3.64 -6.46
CA THR A 115 -10.23 2.62 -7.04
C THR A 115 -9.50 1.29 -7.14
N TRP A 116 -10.19 0.21 -6.83
CA TRP A 116 -9.64 -1.15 -6.83
C TRP A 116 -10.20 -1.90 -8.03
N HIS A 117 -9.29 -2.54 -8.77
CA HIS A 117 -9.62 -3.22 -10.02
C HIS A 117 -9.06 -4.65 -10.02
N PRO A 118 -9.82 -5.65 -10.47
CA PRO A 118 -9.29 -6.94 -10.85
C PRO A 118 -8.48 -6.80 -12.15
N TYR A 119 -7.98 -7.91 -12.69
CA TYR A 119 -7.20 -7.90 -13.92
C TYR A 119 -7.93 -7.27 -15.13
N ASP A 120 -9.23 -7.51 -15.28
CA ASP A 120 -10.00 -7.01 -16.43
C ASP A 120 -10.31 -5.50 -16.38
N GLY A 121 -9.97 -4.84 -15.27
CA GLY A 121 -10.14 -3.40 -15.09
C GLY A 121 -11.51 -2.96 -14.57
N GLU A 122 -12.45 -3.87 -14.29
CA GLU A 122 -13.74 -3.53 -13.67
C GLU A 122 -13.55 -2.77 -12.35
N LEU A 123 -14.47 -1.88 -11.98
CA LEU A 123 -14.43 -1.23 -10.67
C LEU A 123 -15.02 -2.18 -9.61
N TRP A 124 -14.17 -2.66 -8.70
CA TRP A 124 -14.61 -3.55 -7.61
C TRP A 124 -14.80 -2.87 -6.28
N ALA A 125 -14.00 -1.85 -5.97
CA ALA A 125 -14.15 -1.07 -4.75
C ALA A 125 -13.63 0.35 -4.91
N ASP A 126 -14.21 1.26 -4.12
CA ASP A 126 -13.60 2.55 -3.83
C ASP A 126 -12.91 2.49 -2.47
N GLU A 127 -11.80 3.19 -2.32
CA GLU A 127 -11.11 3.38 -1.05
C GLU A 127 -10.92 4.88 -0.78
N GLU A 128 -11.28 5.30 0.44
CA GLU A 128 -10.86 6.57 1.01
C GLU A 128 -9.71 6.29 1.97
N ARG A 129 -8.54 6.89 1.70
CA ARG A 129 -7.33 6.66 2.49
C ARG A 129 -6.83 7.97 3.09
N ARG A 130 -6.39 7.89 4.34
CA ARG A 130 -5.79 8.99 5.08
C ARG A 130 -4.50 8.54 5.78
N ILE A 131 -3.43 9.28 5.55
CA ILE A 131 -2.11 9.10 6.14
C ILE A 131 -1.79 10.36 6.92
N GLU A 132 -1.49 10.21 8.22
CA GLU A 132 -1.15 11.32 9.11
C GLU A 132 0.23 11.09 9.73
N VAL A 133 1.05 12.14 9.71
CA VAL A 133 2.36 12.21 10.36
C VAL A 133 2.26 13.23 11.48
N ALA A 134 2.50 12.84 12.72
CA ALA A 134 2.34 13.70 13.89
C ALA A 134 3.35 13.36 15.00
N ASP A 135 3.25 14.07 16.13
CA ASP A 135 3.96 13.78 17.39
C ASP A 135 5.49 13.65 17.25
N ALA A 136 6.10 14.50 16.42
CA ALA A 136 7.57 14.50 16.29
C ALA A 136 8.23 14.96 17.60
N ASP A 137 8.97 14.05 18.24
CA ASP A 137 9.71 14.30 19.47
C ASP A 137 11.22 14.10 19.24
N THR A 138 11.95 15.20 19.18
CA THR A 138 13.41 15.19 19.00
C THR A 138 14.17 14.61 20.20
N GLY A 139 13.57 14.59 21.39
CA GLY A 139 14.18 14.01 22.59
C GLY A 139 14.23 12.49 22.53
N SER A 140 13.14 11.86 22.10
CA SER A 140 13.09 10.40 21.88
C SER A 140 13.52 9.96 20.47
N GLY A 141 13.58 10.88 19.51
CA GLY A 141 13.90 10.56 18.11
C GLY A 141 12.75 9.89 17.37
N SER A 142 11.51 10.08 17.84
CA SER A 142 10.31 9.37 17.37
C SER A 142 9.28 10.31 16.75
N TRP A 143 8.34 9.73 16.00
CA TRP A 143 7.17 10.39 15.44
C TRP A 143 6.10 9.32 15.14
N SER A 144 4.84 9.73 15.00
CA SER A 144 3.69 8.84 14.80
C SER A 144 3.20 8.84 13.36
N LEU A 145 2.98 7.64 12.79
CA LEU A 145 2.27 7.44 11.52
C LEU A 145 0.89 6.83 11.81
N THR A 146 -0.18 7.50 11.40
CA THR A 146 -1.54 6.93 11.42
C THR A 146 -1.99 6.64 10.00
N TRP A 147 -2.47 5.41 9.78
CA TRP A 147 -3.09 4.98 8.52
C TRP A 147 -4.57 4.66 8.76
N THR A 148 -5.45 5.32 8.03
CA THR A 148 -6.88 5.02 7.99
C THR A 148 -7.29 4.71 6.56
N SER A 149 -8.07 3.65 6.37
CA SER A 149 -8.61 3.27 5.06
C SER A 149 -10.02 2.75 5.22
N SER A 150 -10.93 3.25 4.39
CA SER A 150 -12.32 2.80 4.28
C SER A 150 -12.56 2.27 2.88
N VAL A 151 -12.85 0.98 2.77
CA VAL A 151 -13.06 0.29 1.48
C VAL A 151 -14.54 0.00 1.29
N THR A 152 -15.11 0.53 0.21
CA THR A 152 -16.52 0.36 -0.16
C THR A 152 -16.62 -0.59 -1.34
N ASN A 153 -17.22 -1.77 -1.13
CA ASN A 153 -17.52 -2.72 -2.21
C ASN A 153 -18.50 -2.11 -3.22
N ARG A 154 -18.17 -2.21 -4.51
CA ARG A 154 -19.01 -1.74 -5.63
C ARG A 154 -19.72 -2.86 -6.38
N ARG A 155 -19.49 -4.12 -5.99
CA ARG A 155 -20.10 -5.29 -6.59
C ARG A 155 -21.43 -5.63 -5.91
N GLU A 156 -22.31 -6.32 -6.64
CA GLU A 156 -23.57 -6.85 -6.10
C GLU A 156 -23.36 -8.06 -5.18
N GLU A 157 -22.17 -8.65 -5.22
CA GLU A 157 -21.76 -9.80 -4.41
C GLU A 157 -20.62 -9.45 -3.44
N PRO A 158 -20.41 -10.23 -2.36
CA PRO A 158 -19.36 -9.95 -1.39
C PRO A 158 -17.96 -9.82 -2.01
N LEU A 159 -17.20 -8.83 -1.55
CA LEU A 159 -15.77 -8.70 -1.84
C LEU A 159 -14.96 -9.55 -0.85
N GLY A 160 -14.55 -10.73 -1.28
CA GLY A 160 -13.94 -11.74 -0.41
C GLY A 160 -12.45 -11.53 -0.22
N PHE A 161 -12.03 -11.09 0.97
CA PHE A 161 -10.61 -11.04 1.33
C PHE A 161 -10.11 -12.41 1.79
N GLY A 162 -8.90 -12.74 1.38
CA GLY A 162 -8.21 -13.94 1.83
C GLY A 162 -6.69 -13.79 1.79
N SER A 163 -6.04 -14.92 2.02
CA SER A 163 -4.60 -15.11 1.88
C SER A 163 -4.32 -16.55 1.47
N PRO A 164 -3.08 -16.90 1.11
CA PRO A 164 -2.70 -18.30 0.95
C PRO A 164 -3.08 -19.17 2.17
N THR A 165 -3.04 -18.64 3.39
CA THR A 165 -3.52 -19.36 4.60
C THR A 165 -4.99 -19.75 4.51
N THR A 166 -5.87 -18.84 4.12
CA THR A 166 -7.30 -19.14 3.98
C THR A 166 -7.59 -20.04 2.78
N HIS A 167 -6.60 -20.31 1.94
CA HIS A 167 -6.67 -21.20 0.78
C HIS A 167 -5.79 -22.46 0.96
N GLY A 168 -5.44 -22.81 2.20
CA GLY A 168 -4.81 -24.10 2.52
C GLY A 168 -3.28 -24.11 2.51
N ARG A 169 -2.61 -22.95 2.55
CA ARG A 169 -1.16 -22.84 2.82
C ARG A 169 -0.92 -22.41 4.27
N PRO A 170 -0.60 -23.31 5.20
CA PRO A 170 -0.31 -22.94 6.58
C PRO A 170 0.78 -21.85 6.69
N ALA A 171 0.61 -20.92 7.64
CA ALA A 171 1.56 -19.86 7.96
C ALA A 171 1.93 -18.91 6.80
N ALA A 172 0.96 -18.57 5.95
CA ALA A 172 1.14 -17.68 4.80
C ALA A 172 0.06 -16.58 4.72
N GLY A 173 -0.11 -15.85 5.82
CA GLY A 173 -1.21 -14.89 6.04
C GLY A 173 -1.02 -13.51 5.42
N TYR A 174 -0.19 -13.36 4.39
CA TYR A 174 0.17 -12.05 3.84
C TYR A 174 -1.00 -11.40 3.08
N THR A 175 -1.72 -10.48 3.70
CA THR A 175 -2.82 -9.68 3.13
C THR A 175 -3.09 -8.50 4.08
N GLY A 176 -3.67 -7.40 3.60
CA GLY A 176 -3.93 -6.20 4.41
C GLY A 176 -2.79 -5.19 4.38
N LEU A 177 -2.64 -4.42 5.47
CA LEU A 177 -1.58 -3.43 5.62
C LEU A 177 -0.24 -4.17 5.85
N PHE A 178 0.66 -4.05 4.89
CA PHE A 178 1.91 -4.79 4.82
C PHE A 178 3.10 -3.86 4.90
N TRP A 179 4.04 -4.20 5.79
CA TRP A 179 5.31 -3.51 5.98
C TRP A 179 6.45 -4.42 5.51
N ARG A 180 7.23 -3.92 4.55
CA ARG A 180 8.48 -4.55 4.09
C ARG A 180 9.70 -3.82 4.61
#